data_AF-A0A7U9RTB2-F1
#
_entry.id   AF-A0A7U9RTB2-F1
#
_cell.length_a   1.000
_cell.length_b   1.000
_cell.length_c   1.000
_cell.angle_alpha   90.00
_cell.angle_beta   90.00
_cell.angle_gamma   90.00
#
_symmetry.space_group_name_H-M   'P 1'
#
loop_
_entity.id
_entity.type
_entity.pdbx_description
1 polymer ?
#
loop_
_entity_poly.entity_id
_entity_poly.type
_entity_poly.pdbx_seq_one_letter_code
_entity_poly.pdbx_strand_id
1 'polypeptide(L)'
;MQDNLRLSRDEILICYKDDVARLMRYLSWLQDKSGTIATEIYNGQGIDKSSMTVPVYDATLLCFVKEVKQTDFLNRNYVYTYSRYRIKTAADELRIINACSLQEITVLGDILSKYVLRGDIKGAVWAEGVQNGVYLALLLKLKELMEIRQPLEY
;
A
#
# COMPACT_ATOMS: atom_id res chain seq x y z
N MET A 1 -14.91 -13.03 -18.70
CA MET A 1 -15.09 -13.86 -17.49
C MET A 1 -14.09 -13.40 -16.44
N GLN A 2 -14.50 -12.50 -15.55
CA GLN A 2 -13.93 -12.35 -14.22
C GLN A 2 -15.14 -12.12 -13.33
N ASP A 3 -15.55 -13.20 -12.69
CA ASP A 3 -16.67 -13.24 -11.77
C ASP A 3 -16.40 -12.17 -10.70
N ASN A 4 -17.22 -11.11 -10.73
CA ASN A 4 -17.32 -10.18 -9.61
C ASN A 4 -18.03 -10.95 -8.50
N LEU A 5 -17.31 -11.88 -7.86
CA LEU A 5 -17.68 -12.31 -6.54
C LEU A 5 -17.54 -11.06 -5.68
N ARG A 6 -18.64 -10.30 -5.54
CA ARG A 6 -18.81 -9.34 -4.46
C ARG A 6 -18.78 -10.19 -3.19
N LEU A 7 -17.56 -10.56 -2.76
CA LEU A 7 -17.33 -11.18 -1.48
C LEU A 7 -18.06 -10.32 -0.47
N SER A 8 -18.85 -10.96 0.39
CA SER A 8 -19.52 -10.23 1.45
C SER A 8 -18.46 -9.53 2.29
N ARG A 9 -18.79 -8.36 2.82
CA ARG A 9 -17.83 -7.53 3.58
C ARG A 9 -17.13 -8.32 4.69
N ASP A 10 -17.83 -9.27 5.29
CA ASP A 10 -17.30 -10.20 6.30
C ASP A 10 -16.31 -11.23 5.73
N GLU A 11 -16.52 -11.75 4.53
CA GLU A 11 -15.57 -12.68 3.89
C GLU A 11 -14.27 -11.98 3.51
N ILE A 12 -14.37 -10.75 3.00
CA ILE A 12 -13.21 -9.89 2.74
C ILE A 12 -12.39 -9.72 4.04
N LEU A 13 -13.06 -9.39 5.15
CA LEU A 13 -12.38 -9.21 6.42
C LEU A 13 -11.70 -10.50 6.90
N ILE A 14 -12.38 -11.65 6.80
CA ILE A 14 -11.81 -12.93 7.25
C ILE A 14 -10.58 -13.31 6.41
N CYS A 15 -10.66 -13.17 5.08
CA CYS A 15 -9.56 -13.51 4.19
C CYS A 15 -8.34 -12.61 4.42
N TYR A 16 -8.56 -11.29 4.53
CA TYR A 16 -7.45 -10.34 4.53
C TYR A 16 -6.92 -9.99 5.93
N LYS A 17 -7.63 -10.31 7.02
CA LYS A 17 -7.21 -9.98 8.40
C LYS A 17 -5.84 -10.55 8.74
N ASP A 18 -5.58 -11.81 8.40
CA ASP A 18 -4.30 -12.44 8.69
C ASP A 18 -3.16 -11.82 7.87
N ASP A 19 -3.40 -11.59 6.58
CA ASP A 19 -2.44 -10.95 5.69
C ASP A 19 -2.09 -9.53 6.17
N VAL A 20 -3.08 -8.73 6.55
CA VAL A 20 -2.82 -7.37 7.04
C VAL A 20 -2.09 -7.41 8.39
N ALA A 21 -2.43 -8.34 9.29
CA ALA A 21 -1.71 -8.49 10.55
C ALA A 21 -0.22 -8.81 10.35
N ARG A 22 0.12 -9.60 9.32
CA ARG A 22 1.52 -9.86 8.92
C ARG A 22 2.19 -8.58 8.42
N LEU A 23 1.53 -7.83 7.55
CA LEU A 23 2.05 -6.59 6.98
C LEU A 23 2.18 -5.45 8.01
N MET A 24 1.33 -5.42 9.04
CA MET A 24 1.38 -4.42 10.12
C MET A 24 2.71 -4.42 10.88
N ARG A 25 3.45 -5.54 10.90
CA ARG A 25 4.78 -5.62 11.54
C ARG A 25 5.79 -4.67 10.91
N TYR A 26 5.61 -4.31 9.64
CA TYR A 26 6.46 -3.40 8.90
C TYR A 26 6.03 -1.94 9.00
N LEU A 27 4.92 -1.65 9.68
CA LEU A 27 4.37 -0.30 9.75
C LEU A 27 5.34 0.69 10.40
N SER A 28 5.95 0.32 11.53
CA SER A 28 6.94 1.18 12.20
C SER A 28 8.17 1.46 11.33
N TRP A 29 8.63 0.45 10.58
CA TRP A 29 9.75 0.60 9.66
C TRP A 29 9.38 1.47 8.45
N LEU A 30 8.19 1.31 7.89
CA LEU A 30 7.69 2.15 6.80
C LEU A 30 7.49 3.60 7.25
N GLN A 31 7.04 3.86 8.48
CA GLN A 31 6.95 5.22 9.01
C GLN A 31 8.33 5.91 9.12
N ASP A 32 9.36 5.20 9.59
CA ASP A 32 10.73 5.72 9.63
C ASP A 32 11.28 6.05 8.23
N LYS A 33 10.99 5.19 7.24
CA LYS A 33 11.56 5.31 5.89
C LYS A 33 10.76 6.16 4.91
N SER A 34 9.45 6.30 5.08
CA SER A 34 8.58 7.14 4.25
C SER A 34 8.57 8.62 4.67
N GLY A 35 9.35 8.99 5.69
CA GLY A 35 9.35 10.29 6.36
C GLY A 35 9.76 11.51 5.52
N THR A 36 10.17 11.37 4.26
CA THR A 36 10.51 12.52 3.40
C THR A 36 9.30 13.06 2.63
N ILE A 37 8.37 12.22 2.15
CA ILE A 37 7.27 12.67 1.27
C ILE A 37 5.90 12.67 1.97
N ALA A 38 5.64 11.72 2.89
CA ALA A 38 4.35 11.65 3.57
C ALA A 38 4.08 12.86 4.49
N THR A 39 5.15 13.46 5.03
CA THR A 39 5.10 14.63 5.92
C THR A 39 4.78 15.92 5.16
N GLU A 40 5.14 16.02 3.87
CA GLU A 40 4.84 17.18 3.03
C GLU A 40 3.35 17.28 2.65
N ILE A 41 2.68 16.15 2.43
CA ILE A 41 1.27 16.13 2.00
C ILE A 41 0.32 16.52 3.15
N TYR A 42 0.71 16.26 4.40
CA TYR A 42 -0.16 16.56 5.55
C TYR A 42 0.11 17.91 6.22
N ASN A 43 1.28 18.54 6.00
CA ASN A 43 1.67 19.70 6.82
C ASN A 43 2.13 20.96 6.07
N GLY A 44 1.95 21.04 4.75
CA GLY A 44 1.92 22.32 4.02
C GLY A 44 3.05 23.31 4.31
N GLN A 45 4.24 22.81 4.66
CA GLN A 45 5.40 23.63 4.98
C GLN A 45 6.62 22.97 4.37
N GLY A 46 7.05 23.56 3.26
CA GLY A 46 8.31 23.20 2.62
C GLY A 46 9.47 23.45 3.57
N ILE A 47 10.35 22.45 3.68
CA ILE A 47 11.68 22.63 4.25
C ILE A 47 12.69 21.95 3.33
N ASP A 48 13.41 22.81 2.62
CA ASP A 48 14.79 22.66 2.20
C ASP A 48 15.62 21.90 3.25
N LYS A 49 16.20 20.74 2.87
CA LYS A 49 17.56 20.33 3.23
C LYS A 49 17.90 18.93 2.72
N SER A 50 18.95 18.87 1.91
CA SER A 50 19.79 17.71 1.63
C SER A 50 19.81 16.66 2.75
N SER A 51 19.42 15.44 2.43
CA SER A 51 19.91 14.24 3.12
C SER A 51 19.94 13.14 2.08
N MET A 52 21.15 12.65 1.83
CA MET A 52 21.45 11.66 0.81
C MET A 52 20.43 10.53 0.87
N THR A 53 19.75 10.29 -0.24
CA THR A 53 18.80 9.21 -0.42
C THR A 53 19.53 7.89 -0.18
N VAL A 54 19.48 7.38 1.06
CA VAL A 54 19.97 6.03 1.36
C VAL A 54 19.19 5.10 0.44
N PRO A 55 19.86 4.25 -0.37
CA PRO A 55 19.14 3.32 -1.21
C PRO A 55 18.30 2.44 -0.30
N VAL A 56 16.97 2.60 -0.39
CA VAL A 56 15.98 1.84 0.40
C VAL A 56 15.92 0.43 -0.18
N TYR A 57 17.02 -0.31 -0.05
CA TYR A 57 17.18 -1.70 -0.47
C TYR A 57 17.66 -2.53 0.70
N ASP A 58 17.03 -2.30 1.85
CA ASP A 58 17.29 -3.04 3.07
C ASP A 58 16.71 -4.45 3.01
N ALA A 59 17.34 -5.38 3.75
CA ALA A 59 16.83 -6.75 3.90
C ALA A 59 15.35 -6.77 4.38
N THR A 60 14.94 -5.75 5.15
CA THR A 60 13.57 -5.55 5.61
C THR A 60 12.58 -5.32 4.46
N LEU A 61 12.96 -4.57 3.42
CA LEU A 61 12.12 -4.35 2.24
C LEU A 61 11.92 -5.65 1.46
N LEU A 62 13.00 -6.44 1.30
CA LEU A 62 12.93 -7.73 0.64
C LEU A 62 12.03 -8.70 1.40
N CYS A 63 12.10 -8.68 2.73
CA CYS A 63 11.22 -9.49 3.58
C CYS A 63 9.76 -9.05 3.45
N PHE A 64 9.49 -7.74 3.47
CA PHE A 64 8.17 -7.17 3.23
C PHE A 64 7.62 -7.60 1.85
N VAL A 65 8.39 -7.41 0.78
CA VAL A 65 7.98 -7.82 -0.58
C VAL A 65 7.70 -9.33 -0.65
N LYS A 66 8.52 -10.14 0.02
CA LYS A 66 8.32 -11.60 0.09
C LYS A 66 7.04 -11.97 0.84
N GLU A 67 6.69 -11.26 1.91
CA GLU A 67 5.42 -11.46 2.61
C GLU A 67 4.24 -11.02 1.75
N VAL A 68 4.31 -9.85 1.13
CA VAL A 68 3.28 -9.38 0.19
C VAL A 68 3.06 -10.38 -0.96
N LYS A 69 4.12 -10.99 -1.48
CA LYS A 69 4.03 -12.03 -2.53
C LYS A 69 3.32 -13.31 -2.07
N GLN A 70 3.29 -13.58 -0.78
CA GLN A 70 2.58 -14.73 -0.22
C GLN A 70 1.09 -14.42 0.03
N THR A 71 0.70 -13.15 0.00
CA THR A 71 -0.70 -12.75 0.13
C THR A 71 -1.45 -12.83 -1.19
N ASP A 72 -2.76 -13.01 -1.15
CA ASP A 72 -3.63 -13.04 -2.33
C ASP A 72 -3.98 -11.63 -2.86
N PHE A 73 -3.34 -10.57 -2.33
CA PHE A 73 -3.57 -9.20 -2.77
C PHE A 73 -3.04 -8.90 -4.18
N LEU A 74 -2.20 -9.76 -4.74
CA LEU A 74 -1.51 -9.49 -6.00
C LEU A 74 -2.37 -9.83 -7.22
N ASN A 75 -2.69 -8.79 -8.00
CA ASN A 75 -3.39 -8.89 -9.26
C ASN A 75 -2.46 -8.55 -10.44
N ARG A 76 -2.29 -9.50 -11.36
CA ARG A 76 -1.51 -9.28 -12.60
C ARG A 76 -2.18 -8.30 -13.56
N ASN A 77 -3.51 -8.16 -13.50
CA ASN A 77 -4.27 -7.27 -14.38
C ASN A 77 -4.36 -5.82 -13.87
N TYR A 78 -3.39 -5.41 -13.05
CA TYR A 78 -3.42 -4.11 -12.37
C TYR A 78 -3.50 -2.91 -13.32
N VAL A 79 -2.93 -3.06 -14.50
CA VAL A 79 -2.96 -2.05 -15.58
C VAL A 79 -4.39 -1.59 -15.91
N TYR A 80 -5.39 -2.49 -15.80
CA TYR A 80 -6.77 -2.16 -16.10
C TYR A 80 -7.37 -1.17 -15.09
N THR A 81 -7.11 -1.37 -13.80
CA THR A 81 -7.55 -0.47 -12.73
C THR A 81 -6.87 0.88 -12.85
N TYR A 82 -5.56 0.92 -13.14
CA TYR A 82 -4.85 2.18 -13.40
C TYR A 82 -5.46 2.96 -14.55
N SER A 83 -5.84 2.28 -15.64
CA SER A 83 -6.50 2.92 -16.77
C SER A 83 -7.91 3.42 -16.40
N ARG A 84 -8.68 2.60 -15.68
CA ARG A 84 -10.05 2.91 -15.25
C ARG A 84 -10.13 4.12 -14.33
N TYR A 85 -9.26 4.20 -13.33
CA TYR A 85 -9.21 5.31 -12.36
C TYR A 85 -8.28 6.45 -12.84
N ARG A 86 -7.71 6.34 -14.05
CA ARG A 86 -6.79 7.32 -14.66
C ARG A 86 -5.61 7.68 -13.77
N ILE A 87 -5.06 6.68 -13.09
CA ILE A 87 -3.94 6.81 -12.16
C ILE A 87 -2.65 6.99 -12.97
N LYS A 88 -1.94 8.11 -12.78
CA LYS A 88 -0.69 8.40 -13.49
C LYS A 88 0.48 8.67 -12.56
N THR A 89 0.22 9.22 -11.38
CA THR A 89 1.27 9.63 -10.43
C THR A 89 1.08 8.97 -9.07
N ALA A 90 2.16 8.95 -8.28
CA ALA A 90 2.11 8.50 -6.89
C ALA A 90 1.10 9.31 -6.04
N ALA A 91 0.92 10.60 -6.35
CA ALA A 91 -0.08 11.42 -5.69
C ALA A 91 -1.51 10.94 -6.00
N ASP A 92 -1.80 10.52 -7.23
CA ASP A 92 -3.10 9.93 -7.58
C ASP A 92 -3.33 8.60 -6.84
N GLU A 93 -2.28 7.79 -6.72
CA GLU A 93 -2.31 6.52 -5.97
C GLU A 93 -2.69 6.78 -4.51
N LEU A 94 -2.04 7.75 -3.85
CA LEU A 94 -2.33 8.15 -2.47
C LEU A 94 -3.76 8.67 -2.31
N ARG A 95 -4.26 9.48 -3.25
CA ARG A 95 -5.63 10.01 -3.22
C ARG A 95 -6.66 8.89 -3.31
N ILE A 96 -6.43 7.90 -4.18
CA ILE A 96 -7.32 6.76 -4.36
C ILE A 96 -7.28 5.86 -3.14
N ILE A 97 -6.10 5.60 -2.58
CA ILE A 97 -5.96 4.85 -1.32
C ILE A 97 -6.79 5.53 -0.22
N ASN A 98 -6.67 6.85 -0.06
CA ASN A 98 -7.40 7.57 0.97
C ASN A 98 -8.93 7.52 0.77
N ALA A 99 -9.40 7.59 -0.48
CA ALA A 99 -10.81 7.51 -0.83
C ALA A 99 -11.39 6.08 -0.86
N CYS A 100 -10.53 5.07 -0.80
CA CYS A 100 -10.92 3.68 -1.00
C CYS A 100 -11.82 3.16 0.13
N SER A 101 -12.89 2.47 -0.23
CA SER A 101 -13.80 1.79 0.71
C SER A 101 -13.52 0.29 0.75
N LEU A 102 -14.05 -0.41 1.76
CA LEU A 102 -13.86 -1.86 1.94
C LEU A 102 -14.30 -2.72 0.73
N GLN A 103 -15.27 -2.23 -0.05
CA GLN A 103 -15.73 -2.87 -1.29
C GLN A 103 -14.71 -2.75 -2.45
N GLU A 104 -13.80 -1.78 -2.38
CA GLU A 104 -12.76 -1.51 -3.38
C GLU A 104 -11.38 -1.98 -2.90
N ILE A 105 -11.31 -2.90 -1.93
CA ILE A 105 -10.04 -3.47 -1.44
C ILE A 105 -9.18 -4.08 -2.55
N THR A 106 -9.82 -4.56 -3.62
CA THR A 106 -9.13 -5.05 -4.83
C THR A 106 -8.31 -3.95 -5.51
N VAL A 107 -8.75 -2.69 -5.46
CA VAL A 107 -8.00 -1.52 -5.96
C VAL A 107 -6.75 -1.27 -5.11
N LEU A 108 -6.81 -1.49 -3.79
CA LEU A 108 -5.62 -1.40 -2.94
C LEU A 108 -4.61 -2.49 -3.33
N GLY A 109 -5.07 -3.73 -3.50
CA GLY A 109 -4.23 -4.84 -3.98
C GLY A 109 -3.63 -4.55 -5.37
N ASP A 110 -4.39 -3.92 -6.25
CA ASP A 110 -3.96 -3.49 -7.58
C ASP A 110 -2.81 -2.48 -7.55
N ILE A 111 -2.92 -1.47 -6.68
CA ILE A 111 -1.86 -0.48 -6.47
C ILE A 111 -0.60 -1.16 -5.93
N LEU A 112 -0.75 -2.05 -4.94
CA LEU A 112 0.35 -2.84 -4.40
C LEU A 112 1.02 -3.71 -5.48
N SER A 113 0.22 -4.28 -6.38
CA SER A 113 0.66 -5.16 -7.46
C SER A 113 1.57 -4.44 -8.45
N LYS A 114 1.31 -3.17 -8.78
CA LYS A 114 2.21 -2.38 -9.62
C LYS A 114 3.63 -2.39 -9.06
N TYR A 115 3.78 -2.06 -7.77
CA TYR A 115 5.11 -1.90 -7.17
C TYR A 115 5.82 -3.24 -6.99
N VAL A 116 5.10 -4.28 -6.57
CA VAL A 116 5.69 -5.61 -6.37
C VAL A 116 6.07 -6.24 -7.70
N LEU A 117 5.16 -6.26 -8.68
CA LEU A 117 5.38 -6.92 -9.98
C LEU A 117 6.35 -6.14 -10.86
N ARG A 118 6.28 -4.79 -10.90
CA ARG A 118 7.33 -4.02 -11.60
C ARG A 118 8.66 -4.09 -10.88
N GLY A 119 8.65 -4.22 -9.56
CA GLY A 119 9.88 -4.33 -8.78
C GLY A 119 10.65 -5.62 -9.02
N ASP A 120 9.98 -6.73 -9.40
CA ASP A 120 10.67 -7.93 -9.91
C ASP A 120 11.54 -7.65 -11.15
N ILE A 121 11.08 -6.74 -12.01
CA ILE A 121 11.80 -6.36 -13.25
C ILE A 121 12.80 -5.24 -12.97
N LYS A 122 12.45 -4.32 -12.07
CA LYS A 122 13.25 -3.15 -11.69
C LYS A 122 13.21 -2.98 -10.18
N GLY A 123 14.18 -3.56 -9.48
CA GLY A 123 14.25 -3.49 -8.02
C GLY A 123 14.07 -2.07 -7.44
N ALA A 124 14.57 -1.05 -8.14
CA ALA A 124 14.40 0.35 -7.75
C ALA A 124 12.94 0.75 -7.47
N VAL A 125 11.96 0.11 -8.13
CA VAL A 125 10.53 0.38 -7.94
C VAL A 125 10.05 0.01 -6.54
N TRP A 126 10.65 -1.00 -5.89
CA TRP A 126 10.34 -1.29 -4.49
C TRP A 126 10.76 -0.14 -3.58
N ALA A 127 11.94 0.44 -3.81
CA ALA A 127 12.41 1.60 -3.07
C ALA A 127 11.54 2.84 -3.34
N GLU A 128 11.12 3.05 -4.60
CA GLU A 128 10.22 4.13 -4.99
C GLU A 128 8.87 4.04 -4.27
N GLY A 129 8.31 2.84 -4.06
CA GLY A 129 7.05 2.66 -3.34
C GLY A 129 7.14 3.07 -1.86
N VAL A 130 8.30 2.85 -1.22
CA VAL A 130 8.55 3.29 0.16
C VAL A 130 8.78 4.79 0.23
N GLN A 131 9.59 5.34 -0.68
CA GLN A 131 9.92 6.76 -0.71
C GLN A 131 8.68 7.62 -0.98
N ASN A 132 7.83 7.20 -1.92
CA ASN A 132 6.57 7.87 -2.22
C ASN A 132 5.51 7.71 -1.12
N GLY A 133 5.77 6.90 -0.09
CA GLY A 133 4.82 6.66 1.02
C GLY A 133 3.60 5.82 0.65
N VAL A 134 3.57 5.19 -0.52
CA VAL A 134 2.41 4.43 -1.02
C VAL A 134 2.16 3.20 -0.17
N TYR A 135 3.20 2.46 0.20
CA TYR A 135 3.05 1.30 1.09
C TYR A 135 2.51 1.70 2.46
N LEU A 136 3.02 2.80 3.02
CA LEU A 136 2.56 3.29 4.33
C LEU A 136 1.08 3.69 4.29
N ALA A 137 0.68 4.50 3.31
CA ALA A 137 -0.71 4.93 3.15
C ALA A 137 -1.65 3.74 2.96
N LEU A 138 -1.23 2.74 2.18
CA LEU A 138 -1.99 1.52 1.97
C LEU A 138 -2.19 0.74 3.26
N LEU A 139 -1.15 0.57 4.08
CA LEU A 139 -1.27 -0.14 5.37
C LEU A 139 -2.12 0.63 6.37
N LEU A 140 -1.99 1.96 6.44
CA LEU A 140 -2.84 2.79 7.29
C LEU A 140 -4.30 2.69 6.87
N LYS A 141 -4.58 2.70 5.56
CA LYS A 141 -5.94 2.54 5.07
C LYS A 141 -6.49 1.15 5.36
N LEU A 142 -5.71 0.10 5.15
CA LEU A 142 -6.12 -1.26 5.50
C LEU A 142 -6.41 -1.39 7.00
N LYS A 143 -5.56 -0.79 7.84
CA LYS A 143 -5.81 -0.71 9.28
C LYS A 143 -7.12 0.01 9.58
N GLU A 144 -7.36 1.19 9.02
CA GLU A 144 -8.61 1.95 9.21
C GLU A 144 -9.84 1.12 8.80
N LEU A 145 -9.81 0.50 7.62
CA LEU A 145 -10.89 -0.35 7.12
C LEU A 145 -11.19 -1.55 8.02
N MET A 146 -10.18 -2.07 8.72
CA MET A 146 -10.32 -3.17 9.68
C MET A 146 -10.74 -2.69 11.09
N GLU A 147 -10.21 -1.54 11.54
CA GLU A 147 -10.46 -0.96 12.86
C GLU A 147 -11.85 -0.33 12.97
N ILE A 148 -12.45 0.15 11.87
CA ILE A 148 -13.87 0.60 11.81
C ILE A 148 -14.85 -0.45 12.38
N ARG A 149 -14.46 -1.73 12.49
CA ARG A 149 -15.27 -2.82 13.07
C ARG A 149 -14.81 -3.33 14.43
N GLN A 150 -13.67 -2.89 14.95
CA GLN A 150 -13.33 -3.05 16.37
C GLN A 150 -13.59 -1.70 17.05
N PRO A 151 -14.80 -1.43 17.60
CA PRO A 151 -14.87 -0.44 18.65
C PRO A 151 -13.85 -0.90 19.69
N LEU A 152 -12.84 -0.06 19.94
CA LEU A 152 -11.91 -0.25 21.02
C LEU A 152 -12.75 -0.45 22.29
N GLU A 153 -12.90 -1.70 22.71
CA GLU A 153 -13.33 -1.99 24.07
C GLU A 153 -12.20 -1.47 24.96
N TYR A 154 -12.50 -0.34 25.61
CA TYR A 154 -11.68 0.26 26.66
C TYR A 154 -12.38 0.04 28.00
#